data_AF-A0A8J5VTT0-F1
#
_entry.id   AF-A0A8J5VTT0-F1
#
_cell.length_a   1.000
_cell.length_b   1.000
_cell.length_c   1.000
_cell.angle_alpha   90.00
_cell.angle_beta   90.00
_cell.angle_gamma   90.00
#
_symmetry.space_group_name_H-M   'P 1'
#
loop_
_entity.id
_entity.type
_entity.pdbx_description
1 polymer ?
#
loop_
_entity_poly.entity_id
_entity_poly.type
_entity_poly.pdbx_seq_one_letter_code
_entity_poly.pdbx_strand_id
1 'polypeptide(L)'
;MEYKRQTRNDDLYHIDVAMEDGHVTVIRTTVTSLAYYVTLFINEVTRDNEGCNKQERIVGIDTEWRPRFHADGRQFYQTAVLQLCVGYRCLVFQIIHADYIPFELTCFLADPDICFVGVGVDGDIKRLDEDYCNLKIANSKDLRAFAADVLCRPDLQHVGL
;
A
#
# COMPACT_ATOMS: atom_id res chain seq x y z
N MET A 1 4.36 17.48 -18.29
CA MET A 1 4.77 16.93 -16.98
C MET A 1 5.68 17.95 -16.33
N GLU A 2 5.20 18.66 -15.32
CA GLU A 2 5.96 19.68 -14.61
C GLU A 2 6.00 19.30 -13.12
N TYR A 3 7.19 18.97 -12.62
CA TYR A 3 7.39 18.53 -11.25
C TYR A 3 7.72 19.74 -10.38
N LYS A 4 6.85 20.09 -9.42
CA LYS A 4 7.21 21.04 -8.36
C LYS A 4 7.71 20.27 -7.14
N ARG A 5 9.03 20.28 -6.94
CA ARG A 5 9.70 19.70 -5.78
C ARG A 5 9.77 20.75 -4.66
N GLN A 6 9.16 20.48 -3.51
CA GLN A 6 9.27 21.36 -2.33
C GLN A 6 9.70 20.56 -1.09
N THR A 7 10.77 21.07 -0.46
CA THR A 7 11.45 20.66 0.79
C THR A 7 12.23 19.34 0.78
N ARG A 8 13.52 19.45 1.16
CA ARG A 8 14.55 18.40 1.11
C ARG A 8 14.96 18.06 2.55
N ASN A 9 14.58 16.87 3.00
CA ASN A 9 15.22 16.11 4.06
C ASN A 9 15.43 14.72 3.44
N ASP A 10 16.65 14.17 3.46
CA ASP A 10 17.11 13.20 2.44
C ASP A 10 16.33 11.86 2.35
N ASP A 11 15.40 11.59 3.29
CA ASP A 11 14.65 10.33 3.42
C ASP A 11 13.11 10.45 3.29
N LEU A 12 12.58 11.64 3.00
CA LEU A 12 11.14 11.88 2.81
C LEU A 12 10.86 12.69 1.55
N TYR A 13 9.94 12.17 0.72
CA TYR A 13 9.39 12.91 -0.40
C TYR A 13 7.86 12.97 -0.28
N HIS A 14 7.32 14.17 -0.12
CA HIS A 14 5.91 14.42 -0.44
C HIS A 14 5.82 14.84 -1.90
N ILE A 15 5.07 14.07 -2.68
CA ILE A 15 4.90 14.26 -4.12
C ILE A 15 3.41 14.31 -4.40
N ASP A 16 2.95 15.43 -4.95
CA ASP A 16 1.61 15.53 -5.51
C ASP A 16 1.64 14.99 -6.94
N VAL A 17 0.91 13.90 -7.17
CA VAL A 17 0.77 13.28 -8.49
C VAL A 17 -0.56 13.75 -9.08
N ALA A 18 -0.49 14.53 -10.15
CA ALA A 18 -1.66 14.96 -10.90
C ALA A 18 -2.02 13.89 -11.95
N MET A 19 -3.22 13.31 -11.82
CA MET A 19 -3.80 12.40 -12.79
C MET A 19 -4.80 13.18 -13.66
N GLU A 20 -4.65 13.11 -14.98
CA GLU A 20 -5.52 13.79 -15.95
C GLU A 20 -6.37 12.76 -16.71
N ASP A 21 -7.67 12.74 -16.43
CA ASP A 21 -8.67 11.98 -17.20
C ASP A 21 -9.92 12.85 -17.42
N GLY A 22 -9.77 13.92 -18.21
CA GLY A 22 -10.80 14.95 -18.41
C GLY A 22 -10.95 15.97 -17.27
N HIS A 23 -10.51 15.62 -16.05
CA HIS A 23 -10.33 16.51 -14.91
C HIS A 23 -8.99 16.21 -14.22
N VAL A 24 -8.40 17.22 -13.55
CA VAL A 24 -7.16 17.06 -12.78
C VAL A 24 -7.51 16.56 -11.38
N THR A 25 -7.11 15.33 -11.06
CA THR A 25 -7.17 14.77 -9.71
C THR A 25 -5.77 14.77 -9.12
N VAL A 26 -5.59 15.39 -7.96
CA VAL A 26 -4.29 15.40 -7.27
C VAL A 26 -4.29 14.30 -6.20
N ILE A 27 -3.34 13.38 -6.32
CA ILE A 27 -3.06 12.33 -5.35
C ILE A 27 -1.82 12.74 -4.55
N ARG A 28 -2.00 12.97 -3.26
CA ARG A 28 -0.89 13.30 -2.35
C ARG A 28 -0.16 12.02 -1.97
N THR A 29 1.10 11.89 -2.35
CA THR A 29 1.90 10.69 -2.11
C THR A 29 3.03 10.97 -1.12
N THR A 30 3.14 10.14 -0.09
CA THR A 30 4.28 10.10 0.84
C THR A 30 5.18 8.94 0.45
N VAL A 31 6.41 9.22 0.02
CA VAL A 31 7.43 8.21 -0.24
C VAL A 31 8.49 8.29 0.86
N THR A 32 8.73 7.18 1.55
CA THR A 32 9.61 7.16 2.73
C THR A 32 10.19 5.77 2.95
N SER A 33 11.38 5.70 3.56
CA SER A 33 11.87 4.50 4.24
C SER A 33 11.79 4.62 5.75
N LEU A 34 11.51 5.79 6.31
CA LEU A 34 11.50 6.00 7.76
C LEU A 34 10.14 5.67 8.37
N ALA A 35 10.16 4.85 9.43
CA ALA A 35 8.99 4.46 10.20
C ALA A 35 8.20 5.65 10.74
N TYR A 36 8.87 6.73 11.14
CA TYR A 36 8.24 7.95 11.64
C TYR A 36 7.19 8.51 10.66
N TYR A 37 7.52 8.61 9.38
CA TYR A 37 6.59 9.14 8.37
C TYR A 37 5.49 8.15 7.99
N VAL A 38 5.73 6.84 8.14
CA VAL A 38 4.69 5.82 8.02
C VAL A 38 3.67 6.00 9.16
N THR A 39 4.12 6.13 10.41
CA THR A 39 3.24 6.40 11.56
C THR A 39 2.43 7.68 11.36
N LEU A 40 3.04 8.76 10.87
CA LEU A 40 2.30 10.00 10.57
C LEU A 40 1.22 9.79 9.50
N PHE A 41 1.54 9.10 8.40
CA PHE A 41 0.57 8.80 7.36
C PHE A 41 -0.61 7.98 7.90
N ILE A 42 -0.34 6.90 8.65
CA ILE A 42 -1.38 6.03 9.21
C ILE A 42 -2.29 6.81 10.18
N ASN A 43 -1.71 7.63 11.06
CA ASN A 43 -2.48 8.45 11.99
C ASN A 43 -3.34 9.49 11.26
N GLU A 44 -2.83 10.09 10.19
CA GLU A 44 -3.57 11.04 9.35
C GLU A 44 -4.79 10.37 8.72
N VAL A 45 -4.61 9.25 8.00
CA VAL A 45 -5.71 8.56 7.31
C VAL A 45 -6.69 7.88 8.27
N THR A 46 -6.28 7.57 9.50
CA THR A 46 -7.17 7.00 10.52
C THR A 46 -8.09 8.07 11.13
N ARG A 47 -7.55 9.24 11.48
CA ARG A 47 -8.31 10.34 12.11
C ARG A 47 -9.43 10.90 11.23
N ASP A 48 -9.17 11.04 9.94
CA ASP A 48 -10.17 11.59 9.02
C ASP A 48 -11.40 10.68 8.85
N ASN A 49 -11.27 9.41 9.25
CA ASN A 49 -12.31 8.39 9.15
C ASN A 49 -13.08 8.16 10.46
N GLU A 50 -12.92 9.02 11.47
CA GLU A 50 -13.67 8.94 12.74
C GLU A 50 -15.03 9.66 12.68
N GLY A 51 -15.29 10.46 11.63
CA GLY A 51 -16.49 11.31 11.50
C GLY A 51 -17.62 10.77 10.61
N CYS A 52 -17.41 9.71 9.84
CA CYS A 52 -18.40 9.12 8.93
C CYS A 52 -18.87 7.75 9.46
N ASN A 53 -20.18 7.46 9.30
CA ASN A 53 -20.80 6.18 9.67
C ASN A 53 -19.90 4.98 9.31
N LYS A 54 -19.93 3.92 10.15
CA LYS A 54 -19.21 2.62 10.02
C LYS A 54 -19.38 1.92 8.64
N GLN A 55 -18.97 2.56 7.56
CA GLN A 55 -18.78 1.94 6.27
C GLN A 55 -17.43 1.21 6.33
N GLU A 56 -17.34 0.04 5.69
CA GLU A 56 -16.08 -0.69 5.52
C GLU A 56 -15.04 0.30 4.97
N ARG A 57 -13.90 0.44 5.66
CA ARG A 57 -12.83 1.32 5.21
C ARG A 57 -12.06 0.61 4.11
N ILE A 58 -12.19 1.09 2.88
CA ILE A 58 -11.49 0.50 1.74
C ILE A 58 -10.10 1.13 1.62
N VAL A 59 -9.08 0.29 1.55
CA VAL A 59 -7.68 0.70 1.37
C VAL A 59 -7.09 -0.07 0.18
N GLY A 60 -6.60 0.66 -0.81
CA GLY A 60 -5.82 0.04 -1.89
C GLY A 60 -4.47 -0.43 -1.34
N ILE A 61 -4.05 -1.64 -1.69
CA ILE A 61 -2.75 -2.21 -1.31
C ILE A 61 -2.05 -2.79 -2.53
N ASP A 62 -0.73 -2.60 -2.57
CA ASP A 62 0.13 -3.21 -3.57
C ASP A 62 1.53 -3.44 -2.98
N THR A 63 2.28 -4.40 -3.54
CA THR A 63 3.66 -4.70 -3.10
C THR A 63 4.57 -4.99 -4.27
N GLU A 64 5.81 -4.51 -4.18
CA GLU A 64 6.85 -4.81 -5.17
C GLU A 64 7.98 -5.59 -4.51
N TRP A 65 8.51 -6.59 -5.21
CA TRP A 65 9.57 -7.46 -4.70
C TRP A 65 10.89 -7.31 -5.45
N ARG A 66 11.99 -7.66 -4.79
CA ARG A 66 13.32 -7.71 -5.43
C ARG A 66 14.11 -8.94 -5.03
N PRO A 67 15.00 -9.43 -5.91
CA PRO A 67 15.88 -10.54 -5.60
C PRO A 67 16.92 -10.15 -4.53
N ARG A 68 17.19 -11.10 -3.64
CA ARG A 68 18.21 -11.08 -2.59
C ARG A 68 18.93 -12.43 -2.60
N PHE A 69 20.09 -12.48 -1.96
CA PHE A 69 20.90 -13.68 -1.90
C PHE A 69 21.22 -14.02 -0.44
N HIS A 70 21.04 -15.28 -0.08
CA HIS A 70 21.56 -15.83 1.16
C HIS A 70 23.10 -15.88 1.12
N ALA A 71 23.73 -16.05 2.28
CA ALA A 71 25.19 -16.15 2.37
C ALA A 71 25.76 -17.35 1.60
N ASP A 72 24.95 -18.39 1.35
CA ASP A 72 25.31 -19.57 0.56
C ASP A 72 25.08 -19.39 -0.96
N GLY A 73 24.68 -18.19 -1.39
CA GLY A 73 24.44 -17.86 -2.80
C GLY A 73 23.05 -18.22 -3.32
N ARG A 74 22.17 -18.85 -2.51
CA ARG A 74 20.79 -19.11 -2.92
C ARG A 74 19.99 -17.81 -3.03
N GLN A 75 19.30 -17.63 -4.15
CA GLN A 75 18.45 -16.48 -4.38
C GLN A 75 17.09 -16.66 -3.68
N PHE A 76 16.60 -15.58 -3.06
CA PHE A 76 15.23 -15.45 -2.57
C PHE A 76 14.67 -14.09 -3.00
N TYR A 77 13.36 -13.90 -2.89
CA TYR A 77 12.71 -12.62 -3.17
C TYR A 77 12.19 -12.05 -1.86
N GLN A 78 12.36 -10.74 -1.70
CA GLN A 78 11.87 -10.02 -0.53
C GLN A 78 11.06 -8.83 -1.00
N THR A 79 9.96 -8.56 -0.31
CA THR A 79 9.14 -7.36 -0.48
C THR A 79 10.00 -6.12 -0.24
N ALA A 80 10.06 -5.27 -1.26
CA ALA A 80 10.89 -4.07 -1.34
C ALA A 80 10.11 -2.80 -1.02
N VAL A 81 8.87 -2.75 -1.49
CA VAL A 81 7.97 -1.63 -1.36
C VAL A 81 6.59 -2.14 -0.94
N LEU A 82 5.99 -1.45 0.02
CA LEU A 82 4.58 -1.57 0.38
C LEU A 82 3.88 -0.26 -0.01
N GLN A 83 2.82 -0.36 -0.80
CA GLN A 83 1.98 0.76 -1.18
C GLN A 83 0.62 0.67 -0.48
N LEU A 84 0.15 1.79 0.06
CA LEU A 84 -1.19 1.92 0.61
C LEU A 84 -1.87 3.16 0.03
N CYS A 85 -3.14 3.05 -0.34
CA CYS A 85 -3.93 4.15 -0.89
C CYS A 85 -5.26 4.30 -0.15
N VAL A 86 -5.52 5.49 0.39
CA VAL A 86 -6.77 5.84 1.09
C VAL A 86 -7.32 7.13 0.51
N GLY A 87 -8.39 7.01 -0.29
CA GLY A 87 -8.93 8.14 -1.06
C GLY A 87 -7.89 8.72 -2.03
N TYR A 88 -7.53 9.99 -1.85
CA TYR A 88 -6.52 10.68 -2.67
C TYR A 88 -5.14 10.76 -2.01
N ARG A 89 -4.85 9.84 -1.07
CA ARG A 89 -3.58 9.81 -0.34
C ARG A 89 -2.91 8.47 -0.47
N CYS A 90 -1.65 8.48 -0.89
CA CYS A 90 -0.84 7.28 -1.05
C CYS A 90 0.36 7.30 -0.11
N LEU A 91 0.72 6.13 0.41
CA LEU A 91 2.00 5.84 1.01
C LEU A 91 2.75 4.89 0.08
N VAL A 92 4.02 5.20 -0.17
CA VAL A 92 4.99 4.31 -0.81
C VAL A 92 6.10 4.09 0.22
N PHE A 93 5.98 2.99 0.97
CA PHE A 93 6.93 2.64 2.01
C PHE A 93 8.00 1.72 1.45
N GLN A 94 9.24 2.21 1.36
CA GLN A 94 10.41 1.45 0.93
C GLN A 94 10.89 0.53 2.06
N ILE A 95 10.04 -0.45 2.40
CA ILE A 95 10.13 -1.29 3.60
C ILE A 95 11.45 -2.06 3.74
N ILE A 96 12.11 -2.39 2.63
CA ILE A 96 13.42 -3.06 2.66
C ILE A 96 14.56 -2.17 3.19
N HIS A 97 14.35 -0.86 3.19
CA HIS A 97 15.27 0.14 3.73
C HIS A 97 14.79 0.73 5.05
N ALA A 98 13.76 0.12 5.65
CA ALA A 98 13.17 0.63 6.88
C ALA A 98 14.13 0.53 8.08
N ASP A 99 14.11 1.57 8.91
CA ASP A 99 14.77 1.58 10.22
C ASP A 99 14.08 0.61 11.19
N TYR A 100 12.76 0.57 11.19
CA TYR A 100 11.93 -0.46 11.82
C TYR A 100 10.52 -0.49 11.22
N ILE A 101 9.70 -1.47 11.62
CA ILE A 101 8.29 -1.52 11.24
C ILE A 101 7.45 -0.88 12.36
N PRO A 102 6.72 0.22 12.09
CA PRO A 102 5.91 0.87 13.11
C PRO A 102 4.75 0.02 13.60
N PHE A 103 4.43 0.16 14.88
CA PHE A 103 3.29 -0.53 15.50
C PHE A 103 1.96 -0.07 14.89
N GLU A 104 1.83 1.22 14.54
CA GLU A 104 0.62 1.76 13.92
C GLU A 104 0.34 1.09 12.56
N LEU A 105 1.36 0.84 11.75
CA LEU A 105 1.19 0.09 10.50
C LEU A 105 0.73 -1.34 10.77
N THR A 106 1.33 -2.00 11.76
CA THR A 106 0.96 -3.37 12.18
C THR A 106 -0.51 -3.44 12.59
N CYS A 107 -0.96 -2.53 13.45
CA CYS A 107 -2.35 -2.46 13.89
C CYS A 107 -3.31 -2.12 12.74
N PHE A 108 -2.90 -1.21 11.85
CA PHE A 108 -3.72 -0.80 10.72
C PHE A 108 -3.98 -1.96 9.75
N LEU A 109 -2.96 -2.75 9.42
CA LEU A 109 -3.14 -3.93 8.56
C LEU A 109 -3.97 -5.03 9.25
N ALA A 110 -3.83 -5.17 10.57
CA ALA A 110 -4.51 -6.19 11.37
C ALA A 110 -5.95 -5.81 11.77
N ASP A 111 -6.45 -4.62 11.40
CA ASP A 111 -7.81 -4.18 11.71
C ASP A 111 -8.83 -4.88 10.80
N PRO A 112 -9.73 -5.74 11.34
CA PRO A 112 -10.71 -6.44 10.53
C PRO A 112 -11.79 -5.52 9.94
N ASP A 113 -11.96 -4.30 10.48
CA ASP A 113 -12.91 -3.31 9.97
C ASP A 113 -12.37 -2.57 8.72
N ILE A 114 -11.11 -2.79 8.36
CA ILE A 114 -10.47 -2.27 7.15
C ILE A 114 -10.43 -3.35 6.08
N CYS A 115 -10.96 -3.05 4.90
CA CYS A 115 -10.93 -3.92 3.74
C CYS A 115 -9.80 -3.51 2.79
N PHE A 116 -8.76 -4.34 2.70
CA PHE A 116 -7.64 -4.13 1.79
C PHE A 116 -7.94 -4.71 0.41
N VAL A 117 -7.83 -3.90 -0.63
CA VAL A 117 -8.16 -4.28 -2.01
C VAL A 117 -6.96 -4.15 -2.92
N GLY A 118 -6.76 -5.11 -3.81
CA GLY A 118 -5.67 -5.13 -4.79
C GLY A 118 -5.96 -6.14 -5.89
N VAL A 119 -5.07 -6.23 -6.87
CA VAL A 119 -5.13 -7.21 -7.97
C VAL A 119 -4.05 -8.26 -7.74
N GLY A 120 -4.43 -9.52 -7.55
CA GLY A 120 -3.41 -10.54 -7.17
C GLY A 120 -3.03 -10.53 -5.69
N VAL A 121 -3.79 -9.81 -4.86
CA VAL A 121 -3.45 -9.45 -3.48
C VAL A 121 -3.14 -10.64 -2.57
N ASP A 122 -3.73 -11.81 -2.82
CA ASP A 122 -3.48 -13.02 -2.03
C ASP A 122 -1.99 -13.42 -2.02
N GLY A 123 -1.31 -13.26 -3.16
CA GLY A 123 0.11 -13.56 -3.29
C GLY A 123 0.99 -12.55 -2.56
N ASP A 124 0.59 -11.29 -2.58
CA ASP A 124 1.26 -10.17 -1.92
C ASP A 124 1.17 -10.29 -0.40
N ILE A 125 -0.02 -10.57 0.11
CA ILE A 125 -0.28 -10.76 1.55
C ILE A 125 0.55 -11.89 2.11
N LYS A 126 0.53 -13.04 1.43
CA LYS A 126 1.26 -14.23 1.89
C LYS A 126 2.75 -13.92 1.99
N ARG A 127 3.31 -13.25 1.00
CA ARG A 127 4.73 -12.90 0.99
C ARG A 127 5.07 -11.81 1.99
N LEU A 128 4.20 -10.83 2.19
CA LEU A 128 4.38 -9.80 3.21
C LEU A 128 4.46 -10.41 4.62
N ASP A 129 3.60 -11.39 4.94
CA ASP A 129 3.64 -12.12 6.23
C ASP A 129 4.89 -12.99 6.37
N GLU A 130 5.33 -13.64 5.29
CA GLU A 130 6.57 -14.44 5.26
C GLU A 130 7.83 -13.58 5.43
N ASP A 131 7.89 -12.40 4.79
CA ASP A 131 9.03 -11.49 4.85
C ASP A 131 9.07 -10.68 6.16
N TYR A 132 7.90 -10.34 6.71
CA TYR A 132 7.73 -9.47 7.87
C TYR A 132 6.67 -10.05 8.81
N CYS A 133 7.09 -10.86 9.79
CA CYS A 133 6.20 -11.64 10.66
C CYS A 133 5.17 -10.83 11.47
N ASN A 134 5.33 -9.52 11.56
CA ASN A 134 4.42 -8.60 12.23
C ASN A 134 3.46 -7.87 11.28
N LEU A 135 3.53 -8.08 9.96
CA LEU A 135 2.64 -7.46 8.98
C LEU A 135 1.59 -8.46 8.50
N LYS A 136 0.53 -8.60 9.29
CA LYS A 136 -0.62 -9.47 8.98
C LYS A 136 -1.80 -8.64 8.52
N ILE A 137 -2.39 -9.03 7.40
CA ILE A 137 -3.56 -8.37 6.83
C ILE A 137 -4.80 -9.17 7.22
N ALA A 138 -5.70 -8.56 7.99
CA ALA A 138 -6.85 -9.24 8.57
C ALA A 138 -7.99 -9.50 7.58
N ASN A 139 -8.20 -8.56 6.65
CA ASN A 139 -9.33 -8.58 5.71
C ASN A 139 -8.90 -8.04 4.35
N SER A 140 -8.88 -8.90 3.34
CA SER A 140 -8.49 -8.55 1.98
C SER A 140 -9.43 -9.11 0.93
N LYS A 141 -9.51 -8.43 -0.22
CA LYS A 141 -10.38 -8.77 -1.34
C LYS A 141 -9.65 -8.54 -2.67
N ASP A 142 -9.54 -9.58 -3.48
CA ASP A 142 -8.98 -9.49 -4.84
C ASP A 142 -10.00 -8.89 -5.81
N LEU A 143 -9.65 -7.73 -6.39
CA LEU A 143 -10.50 -6.98 -7.29
C LEU A 143 -10.85 -7.76 -8.58
N ARG A 144 -10.04 -8.72 -9.00
CA ARG A 144 -10.31 -9.53 -10.21
C ARG A 144 -11.61 -10.33 -10.06
N ALA A 145 -11.80 -10.95 -8.89
CA ALA A 145 -13.01 -11.70 -8.59
C ALA A 145 -14.24 -10.77 -8.54
N PHE A 146 -14.10 -9.62 -7.89
CA PHE A 146 -15.17 -8.62 -7.80
C PHE A 146 -15.55 -8.04 -9.17
N ALA A 147 -14.56 -7.66 -9.98
CA ALA A 147 -14.80 -7.09 -11.30
C ALA A 147 -15.46 -8.12 -12.24
N ALA A 148 -15.02 -9.37 -12.20
CA ALA A 148 -15.60 -10.44 -13.00
C ALA A 148 -17.09 -10.68 -12.69
N ASP A 149 -17.45 -10.64 -11.40
CA ASP A 149 -18.83 -10.81 -10.93
C ASP A 149 -19.70 -9.61 -11.31
N VAL A 150 -19.29 -8.39 -10.92
CA VAL A 150 -20.08 -7.16 -11.13
C VAL A 150 -20.27 -6.85 -12.62
N LEU A 151 -19.25 -7.08 -13.44
CA LEU A 151 -19.31 -6.79 -14.88
C LEU A 151 -19.80 -7.98 -15.72
N CYS A 152 -20.11 -9.11 -15.09
CA CYS A 152 -20.44 -10.36 -15.78
C CYS A 152 -19.37 -10.76 -16.83
N ARG A 153 -18.09 -10.59 -16.48
CA ARG A 153 -16.93 -10.78 -17.36
C ARG A 153 -15.91 -11.73 -16.71
N PRO A 154 -16.11 -13.06 -16.83
CA PRO A 154 -15.26 -14.05 -16.16
C PRO A 154 -13.79 -14.01 -16.60
N ASP A 155 -13.50 -13.47 -17.78
CA ASP A 155 -12.13 -13.25 -18.26
C ASP A 155 -11.32 -12.30 -17.37
N LEU A 156 -11.98 -11.41 -16.62
CA LEU A 156 -11.32 -10.49 -15.70
C LEU A 156 -10.71 -11.19 -14.46
N GLN A 157 -11.00 -12.47 -14.22
CA GLN A 157 -10.35 -13.23 -13.15
C GLN A 157 -8.85 -13.43 -13.38
N HIS A 158 -8.38 -13.24 -14.61
CA HIS A 158 -7.01 -13.53 -15.02
C HIS A 158 -6.24 -12.31 -15.52
N VAL A 159 -6.84 -11.12 -15.47
CA VAL A 159 -6.18 -9.88 -15.90
C VAL A 159 -5.45 -9.21 -14.73
N GLY A 160 -4.28 -8.64 -15.01
CA GLY A 160 -3.54 -7.77 -14.10
C GLY A 160 -3.84 -6.30 -14.35
N LEU A 161 -3.26 -5.41 -13.53
CA LEU A 161 -3.14 -3.99 -13.82
C LEU A 161 -1.93 -3.72 -14.73
#